data_AF-A0A1V5RRL4-F1
#
_entry.id   AF-A0A1V5RRL4-F1
#
_cell.length_a   1.000
_cell.length_b   1.000
_cell.length_c   1.000
_cell.angle_alpha   90.00
_cell.angle_beta   90.00
_cell.angle_gamma   90.00
#
_symmetry.space_group_name_H-M   'P 1'
#
loop_
_entity.id
_entity.type
_entity.pdbx_description
1 polymer ?
#
loop_
_entity_poly.entity_id
_entity_poly.type
_entity_poly.pdbx_seq_one_letter_code
_entity_poly.pdbx_strand_id
1 'polypeptide(L)' 'MKPEVARLLAKAASSRRAAVLLADQDYLDFAASRAYYALFYVAEALLLAEGFAFSRYLIPDTCP' A
#
# COMPACT_ATOMS: atom_id res chain seq x y z
N MET A 1 -3.94 16.21 -7.56
CA MET A 1 -3.73 14.87 -6.97
C MET A 1 -4.92 14.57 -6.07
N LYS A 2 -5.57 13.41 -6.21
CA LYS A 2 -6.69 13.02 -5.33
C LYS A 2 -6.18 12.87 -3.89
N PRO A 3 -6.93 13.31 -2.86
CA PRO A 3 -6.48 13.25 -1.46
C PRO A 3 -6.20 11.81 -1.00
N GLU A 4 -6.90 10.82 -1.54
CA GLU A 4 -6.69 9.39 -1.28
C GLU A 4 -5.33 8.90 -1.77
N VAL A 5 -4.89 9.37 -2.96
CA VAL A 5 -3.56 9.06 -3.52
C VAL A 5 -2.47 9.61 -2.61
N ALA A 6 -2.60 10.86 -2.15
CA ALA A 6 -1.65 11.47 -1.22
C ALA A 6 -1.58 10.68 0.10
N ARG A 7 -2.72 10.22 0.63
CA ARG A 7 -2.78 9.39 1.83
C ARG A 7 -2.08 8.04 1.64
N LEU A 8 -2.29 7.38 0.51
CA LEU A 8 -1.64 6.10 0.18
C LEU A 8 -0.12 6.27 0.05
N LEU A 9 0.34 7.33 -0.62
CA LEU A 9 1.76 7.63 -0.74
C LEU A 9 2.40 7.95 0.62
N ALA A 10 1.72 8.68 1.51
CA ALA A 10 2.20 8.94 2.87
C ALA A 10 2.33 7.64 3.68
N LYS A 11 1.38 6.71 3.50
CA LYS A 11 1.43 5.38 4.13
C LYS A 11 2.57 4.53 3.57
N ALA A 12 2.75 4.53 2.25
CA ALA A 12 3.87 3.85 1.58
C ALA A 12 5.22 4.36 2.09
N ALA A 13 5.40 5.69 2.18
CA ALA A 13 6.62 6.31 2.67
C ALA A 13 6.90 5.92 4.13
N SER A 14 5.88 5.85 4.98
CA SER A 14 6.02 5.43 6.37
C SER A 14 6.37 3.95 6.50
N SER A 15 5.72 3.07 5.72
CA SER A 15 6.07 1.65 5.65
C SER A 15 7.50 1.42 5.15
N ARG A 16 7.95 2.17 4.14
CA ARG A 16 9.33 2.11 3.65
C ARG A 16 10.33 2.53 4.73
N ARG A 17 10.08 3.63 5.44
CA ARG A 17 10.95 4.05 6.57
C ARG A 17 11.03 2.98 7.65
N ALA A 18 9.91 2.36 8.00
CA ALA A 18 9.89 1.25 8.96
C ALA A 18 10.68 0.04 8.44
N ALA A 19 10.57 -0.30 7.16
CA ALA A 19 11.33 -1.38 6.56
C ALA A 19 12.84 -1.15 6.66
N VAL A 20 13.31 0.08 6.38
CA VAL A 20 14.72 0.44 6.51
C VAL A 20 15.18 0.33 7.96
N LEU A 21 14.43 0.90 8.92
CA LEU A 21 14.78 0.82 10.35
C LEU A 21 14.86 -0.62 10.86
N LEU A 22 13.98 -1.51 10.38
CA LEU A 22 13.98 -2.92 10.74
C LEU A 22 15.17 -3.66 10.10
N ALA A 23 15.50 -3.34 8.85
CA ALA A 23 16.64 -3.93 8.16
C ALA A 23 17.97 -3.53 8.82
N ASP A 24 18.10 -2.26 9.24
CA ASP A 24 19.27 -1.75 9.97
C ASP A 24 19.46 -2.43 11.35
N GLN A 25 18.41 -3.07 11.87
CA GLN A 25 18.41 -3.82 13.13
C GLN A 25 18.46 -5.35 12.91
N ASP A 26 18.82 -5.82 11.71
CA ASP A 26 18.84 -7.23 11.31
C ASP A 26 17.48 -7.97 11.38
N TYR A 27 16.37 -7.25 11.51
CA TYR A 27 15.01 -7.81 11.47
C TYR A 27 14.51 -7.96 10.02
N LEU A 28 15.25 -8.71 9.20
CA LEU A 28 15.05 -8.79 7.74
C LEU A 28 13.67 -9.31 7.33
N ASP A 29 13.12 -10.32 8.01
CA ASP A 29 11.77 -10.86 7.71
C ASP A 29 10.67 -9.82 7.92
N PHE A 30 10.81 -9.01 8.97
CA PHE A 30 9.89 -7.91 9.27
C PHE A 30 10.09 -6.74 8.30
N ALA A 31 11.33 -6.45 7.92
CA ALA A 31 11.67 -5.45 6.93
C ALA A 31 11.06 -5.79 5.56
N ALA A 32 11.20 -7.04 5.11
CA ALA A 32 10.63 -7.54 3.86
C ALA A 32 9.10 -7.40 3.85
N SER A 33 8.45 -7.76 4.96
CA SER A 33 7.00 -7.60 5.13
C SER A 33 6.57 -6.12 5.00
N ARG A 34 7.31 -5.18 5.59
CA ARG A 34 7.01 -3.74 5.48
C ARG A 34 7.30 -3.17 4.09
N ALA A 35 8.34 -3.65 3.43
CA ALA A 35 8.66 -3.28 2.05
C ALA A 35 7.57 -3.75 1.07
N TYR A 36 7.04 -4.97 1.25
CA TYR A 36 5.91 -5.48 0.47
C TYR A 36 4.68 -4.56 0.56
N TYR A 37 4.27 -4.18 1.78
CA TYR A 37 3.14 -3.27 1.95
C TYR A 37 3.42 -1.85 1.41
N ALA A 38 4.66 -1.38 1.48
CA ALA A 38 5.03 -0.10 0.88
C ALA A 38 4.78 -0.12 -0.64
N LEU A 39 5.22 -1.17 -1.33
CA LEU A 39 4.98 -1.35 -2.77
C LEU A 39 3.49 -1.50 -3.08
N PHE A 40 2.74 -2.25 -2.26
CA PHE A 40 1.29 -2.40 -2.41
C PHE A 40 0.58 -1.04 -2.39
N TYR A 41 0.90 -0.16 -1.43
CA TYR A 41 0.29 1.17 -1.36
C TYR A 41 0.71 2.08 -2.51
N VAL A 42 1.92 1.93 -3.05
CA VAL A 42 2.34 2.65 -4.27
C VAL A 42 1.53 2.19 -5.47
N ALA A 43 1.33 0.88 -5.64
CA ALA A 43 0.53 0.33 -6.73
C ALA A 43 -0.95 0.78 -6.63
N GLU A 44 -1.52 0.76 -5.43
CA GLU A 44 -2.88 1.25 -5.17
C GLU A 44 -3.00 2.76 -5.47
N ALA A 45 -2.00 3.55 -5.09
CA ALA A 45 -1.95 4.98 -5.39
C ALA A 45 -1.86 5.26 -6.89
N LEU A 46 -1.06 4.48 -7.63
CA LEU A 46 -0.90 4.60 -9.07
C LEU A 46 -2.20 4.28 -9.80
N LEU A 47 -2.81 3.14 -9.50
CA LEU A 47 -4.09 2.73 -10.09
C LEU A 47 -5.19 3.78 -9.83
N LEU A 48 -5.27 4.29 -8.59
CA LEU A 48 -6.25 5.30 -8.23
C LEU A 48 -6.01 6.65 -8.92
N ALA A 49 -4.74 7.00 -9.18
CA ALA A 49 -4.36 8.18 -9.95
C ALA A 49 -4.78 8.04 -11.42
N GLU A 50 -4.69 6.85 -12.00
CA GLU A 50 -5.15 6.55 -13.37
C GLU A 50 -6.68 6.38 -13.49
N GLY A 51 -7.41 6.44 -12.37
CA GLY A 51 -8.87 6.35 -12.36
C GLY A 51 -9.42 4.93 -12.15
N PHE A 52 -8.55 3.94 -11.97
CA PHE A 52 -8.93 2.59 -11.61
C PHE A 52 -8.98 2.45 -10.08
N ALA A 53 -10.19 2.30 -9.52
CA ALA A 53 -10.36 2.00 -8.10
C ALA A 53 -10.63 0.49 -7.93
N PHE A 54 -9.65 -0.26 -7.42
CA PHE A 54 -9.90 -1.62 -6.96
C PHE A 54 -10.42 -1.57 -5.52
N SER A 55 -11.74 -1.61 -5.35
CA SER A 55 -12.33 -1.93 -4.07
C SER A 55 -12.14 -3.42 -3.80
N ARG A 56 -11.38 -3.75 -2.77
CA ARG A 56 -11.31 -5.10 -2.20
C ARG A 56 -12.65 -5.40 -1.49
N TYR A 57 -13.69 -5.62 -2.27
CA TYR A 57 -14.92 -6.35 -1.93
C TYR A 57 -15.77 -6.35 -3.21
N LEU A 58 -15.74 -7.46 -3.94
CA LEU A 58 -16.76 -7.78 -4.93
C LEU A 58 -17.35 -9.14 -4.51
N ILE A 59 -18.14 -9.13 -3.44
CA ILE A 59 -19.31 -10.01 -3.41
C ILE A 59 -20.41 -9.13 -3.98
N PRO A 60 -20.87 -9.35 -5.23
CA PRO A 60 -22.05 -8.67 -5.72
C PRO A 60 -23.24 -9.17 -4.90
N ASP A 61 -23.90 -8.25 -4.18
CA ASP A 61 -25.18 -8.47 -3.48
C ASP A 61 -26.37 -8.66 -4.45
N THR A 62 -26.18 -9.40 -5.54
CA THR A 62 -27.24 -9.73 -6.48
C THR A 62 -27.21 -11.23 -6.75
N CYS A 63 -27.79 -11.99 -5.84
CA CYS A 63 -28.35 -13.30 -6.13
C CYS A 63 -29.88 -13.13 -6.20
N PRO A 64 -30.54 -13.42 -7.35
CA PRO A 64 -32.00 -13.50 -7.41
C PRO A 64 -32.52 -14.69 -6.60
#